data_AF-A0A6B2CBR8-F1
#
_entry.id   AF-A0A6B2CBR8-F1
#
_cell.length_a   1.000
_cell.length_b   1.000
_cell.length_c   1.000
_cell.angle_alpha   90.00
_cell.angle_beta   90.00
_cell.angle_gamma   90.00
#
_symmetry.space_group_name_H-M   'P 1'
#
loop_
_entity.id
_entity.type
_entity.pdbx_description
1 polymer ?
#
loop_
_entity_poly.entity_id
_entity_poly.type
_entity_poly.pdbx_seq_one_letter_code
_entity_poly.pdbx_strand_id
1 'polypeptide(L)'
;MYLISRDGRCGVREIARDLKLPVSTVHYNLKRLEEIGFIERGVDGYIIKRGLKHERYIVIRRRVFHRLFIYSLFFAGVASGNIILLILHEPTIERIMLIIISLIASLLFLYEAYKDLKKIRF
;
A
#
# COMPACT_ATOMS: atom_id res chain seq x y z
N MET A 1 3.75 -8.68 17.84
CA MET A 1 5.08 -8.16 18.23
C MET A 1 6.12 -9.27 18.54
N TYR A 2 5.74 -10.49 18.93
CA TYR A 2 6.68 -11.54 19.37
C TYR A 2 7.78 -11.93 18.35
N LEU A 3 7.41 -12.12 17.08
CA LEU A 3 8.38 -12.48 16.03
C LEU A 3 9.42 -11.37 15.80
N ILE A 4 9.01 -10.10 15.93
CA ILE A 4 9.86 -8.92 15.67
C ILE A 4 10.98 -8.83 16.72
N SER A 5 10.68 -9.15 17.98
CA SER A 5 11.67 -9.17 19.06
C SER A 5 12.69 -10.31 18.97
N ARG A 6 12.42 -11.36 18.18
CA ARG A 6 13.26 -12.56 18.05
C ARG A 6 13.90 -12.71 16.67
N ASP A 7 13.87 -11.64 15.88
CA ASP A 7 14.43 -11.55 14.52
C ASP A 7 13.97 -12.66 13.55
N GLY A 8 12.75 -13.20 13.75
CA GLY A 8 12.18 -14.20 12.83
C GLY A 8 12.95 -15.52 12.78
N ARG A 9 13.45 -16.02 13.90
CA ARG A 9 14.04 -17.37 13.98
C ARG A 9 13.37 -18.18 15.08
N CYS A 10 12.07 -18.39 14.96
CA CYS A 10 11.31 -19.15 15.94
C CYS A 10 10.47 -20.24 15.28
N GLY A 11 10.48 -21.41 15.90
CA GLY A 11 9.62 -22.53 15.52
C GLY A 11 8.20 -22.38 16.06
N VAL A 12 7.21 -23.00 15.39
CA VAL A 12 5.79 -22.99 15.82
C VAL A 12 5.63 -23.44 17.28
N ARG A 13 6.40 -24.46 17.69
CA ARG A 13 6.33 -25.03 19.05
C ARG A 13 6.91 -24.09 20.10
N GLU A 14 7.97 -23.35 19.78
CA GLU A 14 8.56 -22.35 20.68
C GLU A 14 7.59 -21.19 20.88
N ILE A 15 6.99 -20.70 19.79
CA ILE A 15 5.99 -19.64 19.83
C ILE A 15 4.77 -20.07 20.66
N ALA A 16 4.30 -21.32 20.47
CA ALA A 16 3.20 -21.88 21.25
C ALA A 16 3.52 -21.98 22.75
N ARG A 17 4.75 -22.39 23.10
CA ARG A 17 5.19 -22.49 24.49
C ARG A 17 5.30 -21.11 25.15
N ASP A 18 5.94 -20.17 24.48
CA ASP A 18 6.25 -18.87 25.05
C ASP A 18 5.01 -17.97 25.14
N LEU A 19 4.07 -18.09 24.20
CA LEU A 19 2.79 -17.39 24.24
C LEU A 19 1.70 -18.16 25.00
N LYS A 20 1.98 -19.37 25.50
CA LYS A 20 1.01 -20.28 26.12
C LYS A 20 -0.27 -20.47 25.26
N LEU A 21 -0.08 -20.54 23.95
CA LEU A 21 -1.18 -20.69 22.99
C LEU A 21 -1.22 -22.13 22.45
N PRO A 22 -2.41 -22.63 22.08
CA PRO A 22 -2.52 -23.88 21.35
C PRO A 22 -1.70 -23.83 20.05
N VAL A 23 -1.01 -24.93 19.75
CA VAL A 23 -0.19 -25.07 18.52
C VAL A 23 -1.04 -24.82 17.27
N SER A 24 -2.31 -25.25 17.27
CA SER A 24 -3.27 -25.02 16.19
C SER A 24 -3.53 -23.52 15.95
N THR A 25 -3.75 -22.75 17.01
CA THR A 25 -3.95 -21.30 16.95
C THR A 25 -2.71 -20.59 16.43
N VAL A 26 -1.53 -20.99 16.89
CA VAL A 26 -0.26 -20.43 16.39
C VAL A 26 -0.07 -20.76 14.91
N HIS A 27 -0.35 -22.00 14.51
CA HIS A 27 -0.19 -22.42 13.12
C HIS A 27 -1.15 -21.67 12.19
N TYR A 28 -2.41 -21.49 12.60
CA TYR A 28 -3.40 -20.71 11.86
C TYR A 28 -2.94 -19.26 11.65
N ASN A 29 -2.46 -18.60 12.72
CA ASN A 29 -2.00 -17.21 12.64
C ASN A 29 -0.73 -17.07 11.79
N LEU A 30 0.22 -18.01 11.90
CA LEU A 30 1.43 -18.00 11.08
C LEU A 30 1.10 -18.23 9.60
N LYS A 31 0.21 -19.18 9.28
CA LYS A 31 -0.24 -19.40 7.90
C LYS A 31 -0.91 -18.16 7.33
N ARG A 32 -1.74 -17.47 8.11
CA ARG A 32 -2.36 -16.20 7.71
C ARG A 32 -1.33 -15.10 7.48
N LEU A 33 -0.29 -15.01 8.32
CA LEU A 33 0.80 -14.05 8.14
C LEU A 33 1.67 -14.36 6.91
N GLU A 34 1.83 -15.64 6.58
CA GLU A 34 2.50 -16.12 5.36
C GLU A 34 1.69 -15.80 4.12
N GLU A 35 0.37 -16.05 4.14
CA GLU A 35 -0.57 -15.69 3.06
C GLU A 35 -0.60 -14.19 2.76
N ILE A 36 -0.44 -13.34 3.79
CA ILE A 36 -0.39 -11.88 3.64
C ILE A 36 1.05 -11.40 3.33
N GLY A 37 2.03 -12.32 3.26
CA GLY A 37 3.41 -12.02 2.85
C GLY A 37 4.27 -11.33 3.92
N PHE A 38 3.84 -11.35 5.18
CA PHE A 38 4.58 -10.78 6.31
C PHE A 38 5.75 -11.68 6.76
N ILE A 39 5.60 -13.00 6.60
CA ILE A 39 6.59 -14.01 7.01
C ILE A 39 6.77 -15.06 5.92
N GLU A 40 7.93 -15.71 5.92
CA GLU A 40 8.26 -16.79 4.99
C GLU A 40 8.86 -17.96 5.77
N ARG A 41 8.60 -19.18 5.32
CA ARG A 41 9.11 -20.39 5.98
C ARG A 41 10.54 -20.65 5.54
N GLY A 42 11.50 -20.36 6.42
CA GLY A 42 12.91 -20.67 6.23
C GLY A 42 13.29 -22.06 6.76
N VAL A 43 14.55 -22.44 6.55
CA VAL A 43 15.10 -23.76 6.92
C VAL A 43 15.03 -24.00 8.45
N ASP A 44 15.23 -22.94 9.25
CA ASP A 44 15.28 -23.01 10.72
C ASP A 44 14.02 -22.44 11.42
N GLY A 45 12.94 -22.13 10.67
CA GLY A 45 11.71 -21.56 11.23
C GLY A 45 11.11 -20.43 10.38
N TYR A 46 10.23 -19.62 10.97
CA TYR A 46 9.56 -18.53 10.25
C TYR A 46 10.38 -17.24 10.28
N ILE A 47 10.87 -16.82 9.10
CA ILE A 47 11.64 -15.60 8.89
C ILE A 47 10.70 -14.44 8.61
N ILE A 48 10.92 -13.30 9.26
CA ILE A 48 10.19 -12.07 8.96
C ILE A 48 10.72 -11.50 7.65
N LYS A 49 9.83 -11.31 6.67
CA LYS A 49 10.16 -10.58 5.46
C LYS A 49 10.19 -9.09 5.82
N ARG A 50 11.35 -8.55 6.23
CA ARG A 50 11.54 -7.11 6.57
C ARG A 50 11.22 -6.17 5.40
N GLY A 51 11.00 -6.70 4.20
CA GLY A 51 10.57 -5.96 3.03
C GLY A 51 9.12 -6.23 2.70
N LEU A 52 8.17 -5.73 3.49
CA LEU A 52 6.87 -5.41 2.93
C LEU A 52 7.04 -4.19 2.01
N LYS A 53 7.61 -4.45 0.82
CA LYS A 53 7.25 -3.72 -0.38
C LYS A 53 5.76 -4.02 -0.61
N HIS A 54 4.89 -3.39 0.16
CA HIS A 54 3.53 -3.19 -0.31
C HIS A 54 3.70 -2.37 -1.59
N GLU A 55 3.51 -2.98 -2.75
CA GLU A 55 3.60 -2.35 -4.08
C GLU A 55 2.72 -1.09 -4.20
N ARG A 56 1.83 -0.88 -3.23
CA ARG A 56 0.96 0.28 -3.07
C ARG A 56 1.62 1.54 -2.52
N TYR A 57 2.80 1.45 -1.91
CA TYR A 57 3.46 2.62 -1.30
C TYR A 57 4.81 2.89 -1.95
N ILE A 58 4.96 4.12 -2.42
CA ILE A 58 6.23 4.64 -2.90
C ILE A 58 6.87 5.41 -1.75
N VAL A 59 8.03 4.94 -1.31
CA VAL A 59 8.80 5.61 -0.28
C VAL A 59 9.62 6.71 -0.95
N ILE A 60 9.21 7.96 -0.75
CA ILE A 60 10.00 9.12 -1.17
C ILE A 60 10.76 9.62 0.06
N ARG A 61 12.06 9.32 0.08
CA ARG A 61 13.05 9.71 1.10
C ARG A 61 12.72 9.23 2.53
N ARG A 62 11.79 9.90 3.22
CA ARG A 62 11.36 9.59 4.61
C ARG A 62 9.84 9.63 4.81
N ARG A 63 9.06 9.90 3.75
CA ARG A 63 7.59 9.86 3.80
C ARG A 63 7.07 8.76 2.87
N VAL A 64 6.14 7.97 3.41
CA VAL A 64 5.46 6.90 2.68
C VAL A 64 4.24 7.52 2.00
N PHE A 65 4.28 7.64 0.68
CA PHE A 65 3.13 8.13 -0.10
C PHE A 65 2.45 6.95 -0.80
N HIS A 66 1.13 6.88 -0.70
CA HIS A 66 0.36 5.91 -1.47
C HIS A 66 0.51 6.23 -2.97
N ARG A 67 0.74 5.22 -3.81
CA ARG A 67 0.95 5.39 -5.26
C ARG A 67 -0.19 6.19 -5.94
N LEU A 68 -1.42 6.03 -5.43
CA LEU A 68 -2.60 6.74 -5.93
C LEU A 68 -2.54 8.25 -5.69
N PHE A 69 -1.85 8.71 -4.65
CA PHE A 69 -1.66 10.16 -4.42
C PHE A 69 -0.80 10.78 -5.51
N ILE A 70 0.26 10.09 -5.94
CA ILE A 70 1.12 10.54 -7.04
C ILE A 70 0.33 10.58 -8.36
N TYR A 71 -0.53 9.59 -8.60
CA TYR A 71 -1.41 9.60 -9.77
C TYR A 71 -2.43 10.75 -9.74
N SER A 72 -3.04 11.06 -8.59
CA SER A 72 -3.93 12.21 -8.49
C SER A 72 -3.23 13.53 -8.84
N LEU A 73 -1.98 13.72 -8.38
CA LEU A 73 -1.16 14.89 -8.71
C LEU A 73 -0.82 14.94 -10.20
N PHE A 74 -0.48 13.81 -10.80
CA PHE A 74 -0.21 13.72 -12.24
C PHE A 74 -1.43 14.12 -13.06
N PHE A 75 -2.61 13.54 -12.80
CA PHE A 75 -3.84 13.88 -13.50
C PHE A 75 -4.30 15.31 -13.23
N ALA A 76 -4.10 15.83 -12.01
CA ALA A 76 -4.33 17.25 -11.72
C ALA A 76 -3.42 18.16 -12.55
N GLY A 77 -2.16 17.79 -12.74
CA GLY A 77 -1.21 18.49 -13.61
C GLY A 77 -1.62 18.46 -15.09
N VAL A 78 -2.11 17.31 -15.58
CA VAL A 78 -2.65 17.20 -16.94
C VAL A 78 -3.90 18.09 -17.10
N ALA A 79 -4.79 18.10 -16.12
CA ALA A 79 -5.98 18.95 -16.14
C ALA A 79 -5.60 20.44 -16.15
N SER A 80 -4.69 20.88 -15.27
CA SER A 80 -4.26 22.27 -15.21
C SER A 80 -3.53 22.72 -16.47
N GLY A 81 -2.67 21.87 -17.05
CA GLY A 81 -2.03 22.14 -18.34
C GLY A 81 -3.03 22.32 -19.49
N ASN A 82 -4.07 21.47 -19.54
CA ASN A 82 -5.13 21.61 -20.54
C ASN A 82 -5.99 22.85 -20.32
N ILE A 83 -6.25 23.25 -19.07
CA ILE A 83 -6.94 24.52 -18.75
C ILE A 83 -6.12 25.72 -19.25
N ILE A 84 -4.81 25.73 -19.02
CA ILE A 84 -3.93 26.81 -19.51
C ILE A 84 -3.98 26.87 -21.04
N LEU A 85 -3.92 25.72 -21.71
CA LEU A 85 -4.02 25.68 -23.17
C LEU A 85 -5.39 26.11 -23.70
N LEU A 86 -6.48 25.86 -22.96
CA LEU A 86 -7.83 26.33 -23.30
C LEU A 86 -7.94 27.86 -23.24
N ILE A 87 -7.16 28.51 -22.37
CA ILE A 87 -7.13 29.99 -22.29
C ILE A 87 -6.32 30.58 -23.45
N LEU A 88 -5.27 29.88 -23.89
CA LEU A 88 -4.34 30.34 -24.92
C LEU A 88 -4.77 30.02 -26.35
N HIS A 89 -5.60 29.00 -26.56
CA HIS A 89 -6.04 28.50 -27.87
C HIS A 89 -7.54 28.25 -27.88
N GLU A 90 -8.12 28.06 -29.08
CA GLU A 90 -9.55 27.80 -29.20
C GLU A 90 -9.99 26.50 -28.48
N PRO A 91 -11.18 26.52 -27.86
CA PRO A 91 -11.70 25.37 -27.14
C PRO A 91 -12.09 24.25 -28.13
N THR A 92 -11.26 23.22 -28.20
CA THR A 92 -11.57 21.99 -28.95
C THR A 92 -12.34 21.01 -28.08
N ILE A 93 -13.29 20.26 -28.67
CA ILE A 93 -14.08 19.22 -27.98
C ILE A 93 -13.15 18.19 -27.29
N GLU A 94 -12.06 17.79 -27.95
CA GLU A 94 -11.06 16.87 -27.41
C GLU A 94 -10.43 17.37 -26.10
N ARG A 95 -10.12 18.68 -26.03
CA ARG A 95 -9.52 19.31 -24.83
C ARG A 95 -10.50 19.33 -23.67
N ILE A 96 -11.77 19.64 -23.95
CA ILE A 96 -12.84 19.63 -22.94
C ILE A 96 -13.01 18.22 -22.38
N MET A 97 -13.04 17.21 -23.25
CA MET A 97 -13.12 15.81 -22.81
C MET A 97 -11.90 15.39 -21.97
N LEU A 98 -10.69 15.76 -22.40
CA LEU A 98 -9.46 15.50 -21.64
C LEU A 98 -9.50 16.12 -20.24
N ILE A 99 -9.96 17.36 -20.11
CA ILE A 99 -10.11 18.03 -18.80
C ILE A 99 -11.07 17.24 -17.91
N ILE A 100 -12.25 16.87 -18.42
CA ILE A 100 -13.27 16.13 -17.66
C ILE A 100 -12.73 14.77 -17.20
N ILE A 101 -12.13 13.99 -18.10
CA ILE A 101 -11.58 12.66 -17.78
C ILE A 101 -10.47 12.79 -16.74
N SER A 102 -9.56 13.76 -16.91
CA SER A 102 -8.46 14.00 -15.97
C SER A 102 -8.97 14.40 -14.59
N LEU A 103 -10.04 15.21 -14.52
CA LEU A 103 -10.65 15.62 -13.26
C LEU A 103 -11.29 14.44 -12.53
N ILE A 104 -12.05 13.61 -13.25
CA ILE A 104 -12.70 12.41 -12.70
C ILE A 104 -11.65 11.41 -12.21
N ALA A 105 -10.62 11.15 -13.01
CA ALA A 105 -9.52 10.27 -12.64
C ALA A 105 -8.82 10.78 -11.37
N SER A 106 -8.52 12.09 -11.31
CA SER A 106 -7.88 12.71 -10.15
C SER A 106 -8.73 12.54 -8.88
N LEU A 107 -10.04 12.79 -8.96
CA LEU A 107 -10.96 12.63 -7.83
C LEU A 107 -11.06 11.17 -7.35
N LEU A 108 -11.16 10.21 -8.28
CA LEU A 108 -11.19 8.79 -7.94
C LEU A 108 -9.91 8.34 -7.22
N PHE A 109 -8.75 8.71 -7.76
CA PHE A 109 -7.47 8.35 -7.16
C PHE A 109 -7.26 9.01 -5.79
N LEU A 110 -7.72 10.25 -5.62
CA LEU A 110 -7.62 10.97 -4.35
C LEU A 110 -8.56 10.36 -3.29
N TYR A 111 -9.77 9.95 -3.70
CA TYR A 111 -10.70 9.26 -2.81
C TYR A 111 -10.16 7.90 -2.34
N GLU A 112 -9.63 7.08 -3.26
CA GLU A 112 -9.01 5.81 -2.88
C GLU A 112 -7.77 6.01 -2.00
N ALA A 113 -6.92 7.02 -2.30
CA ALA A 113 -5.78 7.36 -1.46
C ALA A 113 -6.20 7.72 -0.03
N TYR A 114 -7.28 8.51 0.13
CA TYR A 114 -7.79 8.90 1.44
C TYR A 114 -8.40 7.71 2.21
N LYS A 115 -9.14 6.85 1.51
CA LYS A 115 -9.73 5.63 2.08
C LYS A 115 -8.65 4.66 2.57
N ASP A 116 -7.61 4.45 1.77
CA ASP A 116 -6.48 3.58 2.14
C ASP A 116 -5.69 4.17 3.33
N LEU A 117 -5.51 5.49 3.40
CA LEU A 117 -4.88 6.14 4.56
C LEU A 117 -5.66 5.91 5.86
N LYS A 118 -7.00 5.92 5.80
CA LYS A 118 -7.87 5.66 6.96
C LYS A 118 -7.85 4.18 7.39
N LYS A 119 -7.63 3.26 6.44
CA LYS A 119 -7.57 1.81 6.70
C LYS A 119 -6.28 1.38 7.42
N ILE A 120 -5.19 2.13 7.27
CA ILE A 120 -3.90 1.87 7.94
C ILE A 120 -3.93 2.31 9.42
N ARG A 121 -4.87 3.19 9.81
CA ARG A 121 -4.94 3.78 11.16
C ARG A 121 -5.80 2.98 12.15
N PHE A 122 -5.92 1.67 11.96
CA PHE A 122 -6.58 0.71 12.86
C PHE A 122 -5.59 -0.33 13.37
#